data_AF-A0A3A1XIR5-F1
#
_entry.id   AF-A0A3A1XIR5-F1
#
_cell.length_a   1.000
_cell.length_b   1.000
_cell.length_c   1.000
_cell.angle_alpha   90.00
_cell.angle_beta   90.00
_cell.angle_gamma   90.00
#
_symmetry.space_group_name_H-M   'P 1'
#
loop_
_entity.id
_entity.type
_entity.pdbx_description
1 polymer ?
#
loop_
_entity_poly.entity_id
_entity_poly.type
_entity_poly.pdbx_seq_one_letter_code
_entity_poly.pdbx_strand_id
1 'polypeptide(L)'
;LKASLLAVVGSIVFGLFFGLCRLLPNFIIRSISAIVVEFCRAVPVLMLMIFLWRAFALSGMKESSYWAVVLALIMYNGSVVAELVRSGVGN
;
A
#
# COMPACT_ATOMS: atom_id res chain seq x y z
N LEU A 1 -1.50 -12.69 14.55
CA LEU A 1 -2.80 -12.90 13.87
C LEU A 1 -3.57 -11.60 13.61
N LYS A 2 -3.87 -10.78 14.63
CA LYS A 2 -4.66 -9.53 14.45
C LYS A 2 -4.04 -8.54 13.46
N ALA A 3 -2.71 -8.32 13.52
CA ALA A 3 -1.98 -7.46 12.60
C ALA A 3 -2.13 -7.89 11.13
N SER A 4 -1.89 -9.18 10.87
CA SER A 4 -1.94 -9.76 9.52
C SER A 4 -3.33 -9.69 8.92
N LEU A 5 -4.38 -9.91 9.72
CA LEU A 5 -5.76 -9.80 9.25
C LEU A 5 -6.11 -8.36 8.84
N LEU A 6 -5.79 -7.38 9.69
CA LEU A 6 -5.99 -5.97 9.37
C LEU A 6 -5.17 -5.54 8.14
N ALA A 7 -3.94 -6.04 8.03
CA ALA A 7 -3.09 -5.75 6.89
C ALA A 7 -3.64 -6.31 5.58
N VAL A 8 -4.19 -7.53 5.59
CA VAL A 8 -4.81 -8.16 4.41
C VAL A 8 -6.07 -7.42 3.99
N VAL A 9 -6.96 -7.10 4.92
CA VAL A 9 -8.18 -6.34 4.60
C VAL A 9 -7.81 -4.95 4.06
N GLY A 10 -6.87 -4.27 4.73
CA GLY A 10 -6.37 -2.97 4.28
C GLY A 10 -5.69 -3.02 2.93
N SER A 11 -4.89 -4.07 2.64
CA SER A 11 -4.21 -4.21 1.35
C SER A 11 -5.20 -4.43 0.21
N ILE A 12 -6.27 -5.19 0.44
CA ILE A 12 -7.34 -5.38 -0.55
C ILE A 12 -8.04 -4.06 -0.85
N VAL A 13 -8.43 -3.31 0.18
CA VAL A 13 -9.10 -2.00 0.00
C VAL A 13 -8.19 -1.01 -0.72
N PHE A 14 -6.93 -0.89 -0.28
CA PHE A 14 -5.93 -0.04 -0.93
C PHE A 14 -5.73 -0.44 -2.40
N GLY A 15 -5.52 -1.73 -2.65
CA GLY A 15 -5.25 -2.25 -3.98
C GLY A 15 -6.42 -2.08 -4.95
N LEU A 16 -7.65 -2.34 -4.50
CA LEU A 16 -8.86 -2.08 -5.29
C LEU A 16 -9.00 -0.59 -5.58
N PHE A 17 -8.84 0.27 -4.58
CA PHE A 17 -8.98 1.72 -4.77
C PHE A 17 -7.99 2.25 -5.81
N PHE A 18 -6.70 2.00 -5.65
CA PHE A 18 -5.69 2.50 -6.59
C PHE A 18 -5.71 1.78 -7.94
N GLY A 19 -6.06 0.48 -7.96
CA GLY A 19 -6.26 -0.30 -9.18
C GLY A 19 -7.39 0.26 -10.04
N LEU A 20 -8.54 0.56 -9.43
CA LEU A 20 -9.70 1.17 -10.10
C LEU A 20 -9.41 2.61 -10.53
N CYS A 21 -8.77 3.42 -9.66
CA CYS A 21 -8.39 4.78 -10.02
C CYS A 21 -7.46 4.84 -11.24
N ARG A 22 -6.63 3.80 -11.47
CA ARG A 22 -5.75 3.69 -12.64
C ARG A 22 -6.50 3.31 -13.93
N LEU A 23 -7.74 2.82 -13.84
CA LEU A 23 -8.61 2.52 -14.99
C LEU A 23 -9.45 3.72 -15.44
N LEU A 24 -9.55 4.76 -14.61
CA LEU A 24 -10.31 5.95 -14.96
C LEU A 24 -9.69 6.66 -16.17
N PRO A 25 -10.51 7.25 -17.06
CA PRO A 25 -10.03 7.97 -18.25
C PRO A 25 -9.29 9.27 -17.93
N ASN A 26 -9.39 9.77 -16.70
CA ASN A 26 -8.71 11.00 -16.29
C ASN A 26 -7.20 10.76 -16.11
N PHE A 27 -6.40 11.38 -16.98
CA PHE A 27 -4.94 11.28 -16.99
C PHE A 27 -4.30 11.62 -15.64
N ILE A 28 -4.84 12.61 -14.91
CA ILE A 28 -4.27 13.08 -13.63
C ILE A 28 -4.41 11.98 -12.57
N ILE A 29 -5.64 11.47 -12.38
CA ILE A 29 -5.95 10.46 -11.37
C ILE A 29 -5.17 9.17 -11.65
N ARG A 30 -5.11 8.79 -12.93
CA ARG A 30 -4.36 7.62 -13.38
C ARG A 30 -2.87 7.74 -13.06
N SER A 31 -2.28 8.91 -13.36
CA SER A 31 -0.85 9.15 -13.14
C SER A 31 -0.49 9.18 -11.67
N ILE A 32 -1.30 9.86 -10.83
CA ILE A 32 -1.09 9.89 -9.37
C ILE A 32 -1.19 8.47 -8.79
N SER A 33 -2.21 7.71 -9.18
CA SER A 33 -2.39 6.34 -8.70
C SER A 33 -1.26 5.42 -9.14
N ALA A 34 -0.77 5.58 -10.38
CA ALA A 34 0.40 4.87 -10.85
C ALA A 34 1.63 5.23 -10.02
N ILE A 35 1.94 6.51 -9.81
CA ILE A 35 3.10 6.94 -9.01
C ILE A 35 3.06 6.32 -7.60
N VAL A 36 1.91 6.35 -6.93
CA VAL A 36 1.76 5.77 -5.59
C VAL A 36 2.04 4.27 -5.58
N VAL A 37 1.43 3.51 -6.50
CA VAL A 37 1.57 2.04 -6.58
C VAL A 37 2.99 1.64 -6.98
N GLU A 38 3.56 2.31 -7.99
CA GLU A 38 4.94 2.05 -8.46
C GLU A 38 5.95 2.39 -7.36
N PHE A 39 5.77 3.50 -6.63
CA PHE A 39 6.61 3.85 -5.48
C PHE A 39 6.58 2.77 -4.39
N CYS A 40 5.39 2.32 -4.01
CA CYS A 40 5.23 1.29 -2.99
C CYS A 40 5.85 -0.06 -3.39
N ARG A 41 5.97 -0.34 -4.70
CA ARG A 41 6.64 -1.54 -5.23
C ARG A 41 8.14 -1.38 -5.37
N ALA A 42 8.59 -0.20 -5.77
CA ALA A 42 10.00 0.12 -5.94
C ALA A 42 10.73 0.16 -4.59
N VAL A 43 10.04 0.56 -3.53
CA VAL A 43 10.60 0.59 -2.17
C VAL A 43 10.55 -0.81 -1.55
N PRO A 44 11.68 -1.36 -1.09
CA PRO A 44 11.69 -2.64 -0.37
C PRO A 44 10.81 -2.56 0.88
N VAL A 45 9.95 -3.56 1.09
CA VAL A 45 9.02 -3.58 2.24
C VAL A 45 9.74 -3.44 3.59
N LEU A 46 10.94 -4.02 3.71
CA LEU A 46 11.78 -3.89 4.91
C LEU A 46 12.19 -2.44 5.17
N MET A 47 12.52 -1.69 4.12
CA MET A 47 12.82 -0.26 4.25
C MET A 47 11.60 0.51 4.72
N LEU A 48 10.43 0.23 4.15
CA LEU A 48 9.15 0.82 4.58
C LEU A 48 8.89 0.55 6.08
N MET A 49 9.09 -0.68 6.54
CA MET A 49 8.94 -1.04 7.96
C MET A 49 9.87 -0.22 8.86
N ILE A 50 11.16 -0.09 8.50
CA ILE A 50 12.14 0.66 9.31
C ILE A 50 11.82 2.17 9.30
N PHE A 51 11.46 2.73 8.15
CA PHE A 51 11.10 4.14 8.04
C PHE A 51 9.84 4.47 8.83
N LEU A 52 8.78 3.68 8.70
CA LEU A 52 7.53 3.86 9.43
C LEU A 52 7.73 3.67 10.93
N TRP A 53 8.52 2.67 11.34
CA TRP A 53 8.86 2.48 12.74
C TRP A 53 9.55 3.71 13.31
N ARG A 54 10.52 4.28 12.59
CA ARG A 54 11.23 5.49 13.02
C ARG A 54 10.30 6.72 13.04
N ALA A 55 9.43 6.86 12.04
CA ALA A 55 8.43 7.94 12.00
C ALA A 55 7.45 7.86 13.19
N PHE A 56 6.92 6.66 13.47
CA PHE A 56 6.00 6.46 14.60
C PHE A 56 6.69 6.62 15.95
N ALA A 57 7.95 6.17 16.07
CA ALA A 57 8.75 6.39 17.27
C ALA A 57 8.96 7.89 17.55
N LEU A 58 9.23 8.69 16.53
CA LEU A 58 9.36 10.15 16.67
C LEU A 58 8.04 10.83 17.00
N SER A 59 6.90 10.30 16.52
CA SER A 59 5.57 10.83 16.83
C SER A 59 5.07 10.50 18.24
N GLY A 60 5.80 9.69 19.01
CA GLY A 60 5.39 9.25 20.35
C GLY A 60 4.23 8.24 20.37
N MET A 61 3.95 7.57 19.23
CA MET A 61 2.90 6.56 19.15
C MET A 61 3.23 5.34 20.01
N LYS A 62 2.23 4.83 20.75
CA LYS A 62 2.33 3.52 21.39
C LYS A 62 2.22 2.43 20.31
N GLU A 63 2.96 1.33 20.47
CA GLU A 63 2.98 0.21 19.52
C GLU A 63 3.51 0.56 18.11
N SER A 64 4.53 1.43 18.02
CA SER A 64 5.14 1.87 16.74
C SER A 64 5.54 0.71 15.81
N SER A 65 6.07 -0.39 16.37
CA SER A 65 6.45 -1.57 15.59
C SER A 65 5.26 -2.29 14.97
N TYR A 66 4.14 -2.37 15.70
CA TYR A 66 2.91 -2.99 15.20
C TYR A 66 2.36 -2.22 14.00
N TRP A 67 2.19 -0.91 14.15
CA TRP A 67 1.62 -0.06 13.10
C TRP A 67 2.54 0.08 11.89
N ALA A 68 3.86 0.12 12.10
CA ALA A 68 4.83 0.13 11.02
C ALA A 68 4.72 -1.11 10.13
N VAL A 69 4.62 -2.29 10.74
CA VAL A 69 4.47 -3.56 10.02
C VAL A 69 3.12 -3.62 9.31
N VAL A 70 2.02 -3.26 9.98
CA VAL A 70 0.68 -3.27 9.37
C VAL A 70 0.63 -2.36 8.15
N LEU A 71 1.10 -1.12 8.26
CA LEU A 71 1.04 -0.15 7.17
C LEU A 71 1.96 -0.54 6.00
N ALA A 72 3.18 -1.01 6.30
CA ALA A 72 4.11 -1.50 5.27
C ALA A 72 3.53 -2.68 4.49
N LEU A 73 2.90 -3.64 5.19
CA LEU A 73 2.24 -4.77 4.56
C LEU A 73 1.03 -4.35 3.72
N ILE A 74 0.23 -3.37 4.18
CA ILE A 74 -0.89 -2.81 3.41
C ILE A 74 -0.39 -2.22 2.09
N MET A 75 0.63 -1.36 2.15
CA MET A 75 1.16 -0.67 0.97
C MET A 75 1.81 -1.65 -0.02
N TYR A 76 2.61 -2.59 0.46
CA TYR A 76 3.29 -3.57 -0.37
C TYR A 76 2.29 -4.54 -1.02
N ASN A 77 1.48 -5.24 -0.21
CA ASN A 77 0.51 -6.21 -0.72
C ASN A 77 -0.58 -5.52 -1.54
N GLY A 78 -1.00 -4.32 -1.13
CA GLY A 78 -2.03 -3.57 -1.83
C GLY A 78 -1.57 -3.11 -3.20
N SER A 79 -0.29 -2.79 -3.37
CA SER A 79 0.26 -2.44 -4.68
C SER A 79 0.31 -3.63 -5.64
N VAL A 80 0.55 -4.84 -5.12
CA VAL A 80 0.43 -6.08 -5.91
C VAL A 80 -1.03 -6.30 -6.31
N VAL A 81 -1.99 -6.13 -5.38
CA VAL A 81 -3.43 -6.23 -5.68
C VAL A 81 -3.87 -5.20 -6.72
N ALA A 82 -3.39 -3.95 -6.64
CA ALA A 82 -3.70 -2.92 -7.62
C ALA A 82 -3.26 -3.29 -9.04
N GLU A 83 -2.09 -3.91 -9.17
CA GLU A 83 -1.64 -4.43 -10.46
C GLU A 83 -2.46 -5.62 -10.96
N LEU A 84 -2.84 -6.54 -10.07
CA LEU A 84 -3.69 -7.67 -10.44
C LEU A 84 -5.04 -7.19 -10.98
N VAL A 85 -5.66 -6.19 -10.33
CA VAL A 85 -6.91 -5.58 -10.79
C VAL A 85 -6.74 -4.93 -12.15
N ARG A 86 -5.67 -4.15 -12.35
CA ARG A 86 -5.40 -3.50 -13.64
C ARG A 86 -5.19 -4.53 -14.76
N SER A 87 -4.37 -5.55 -14.51
CA SER A 87 -4.05 -6.59 -15.49
C SER A 87 -5.26 -7.50 -15.77
N GLY A 88 -6.14 -7.72 -14.79
CA GLY A 88 -7.36 -8.50 -14.94
C GLY A 88 -8.46 -7.83 -15.76
N VAL A 89 -8.50 -6.48 -15.82
CA VAL A 89 -9.46 -5.74 -16.67
C VAL A 89 -8.98 -5.62 -18.12
N GLY A 90 -7.67 -5.77 -18.36
CA GLY A 90 -7.08 -5.70 -19.71
C GLY A 90 -7.03 -7.03 -20.47
N ASN A 91 -7.65 -8.08 -19.93
CA ASN A 91 -7.74 -9.42 -20.53
C ASN A 91 -9.20 -9.77 -20.80
#